data_AF-A0A8T3DC49-F1
#
_entry.id   AF-A0A8T3DC49-F1
#
_cell.length_a   1.000
_cell.length_b   1.000
_cell.length_c   1.000
_cell.angle_alpha   90.00
_cell.angle_beta   90.00
_cell.angle_gamma   90.00
#
_symmetry.space_group_name_H-M   'P 1'
#
loop_
_entity.id
_entity.type
_entity.pdbx_description
1 polymer ?
#
loop_
_entity_poly.entity_id
_entity_poly.type
_entity_poly.pdbx_seq_one_letter_code
_entity_poly.pdbx_strand_id
1 'polypeptide(L)'
;MVVLDRVPEDPSLEMSSPSSTGENLGLFLLRKDSERRATLHRVLTEYINTVVSNIQETLPQCFPSQQQEGPSLSAEHIVELIGCLGENIRSPDRKNLTNCLLKLRSTLHAAAVPLNSLQAVLFSFQDAVKKVLKQQQVKPHWMFALDNLLRQAVQEAITVLLPELEVQLQSSFDAEILEDKEELPEEAEDYGRTDSPAETVAAQEAVTSGVSTVSSGFLSDFQPDGSPQVLAQRLLSMRQETRRLLTQLSEKEEEYQELLRDSMLKKVEEISALKVTKASAPIDIPASSHQHEKKDPETLAMVRWLEAIPVDEDTIDRLLLHRFNLQNLLYIASRDDLKYCGIRGGMLCRIWAKIKSAREVHNGSRAHGPLDDIQEDTVL
;
A
#
# COMPACT_ATOMS: atom_id res chain seq x y z
N MET A 1 -32.61 54.94 -1.81
CA MET A 1 -32.27 54.08 -2.95
C MET A 1 -30.77 53.81 -2.90
N VAL A 2 -30.38 52.74 -2.22
CA VAL A 2 -29.02 52.17 -2.27
C VAL A 2 -29.22 50.66 -2.29
N VAL A 3 -28.89 50.08 -3.43
CA VAL A 3 -28.97 48.65 -3.72
C VAL A 3 -27.73 48.02 -3.11
N LEU A 4 -27.90 47.16 -2.10
CA LEU A 4 -26.84 46.29 -1.60
C LEU A 4 -27.03 44.93 -2.25
N ASP A 5 -26.09 44.66 -3.15
CA ASP A 5 -25.94 43.47 -3.98
C ASP A 5 -25.76 42.22 -3.11
N ARG A 6 -26.59 41.20 -3.35
CA ARG A 6 -26.47 39.89 -2.69
C ARG A 6 -25.46 39.07 -3.50
N VAL A 7 -24.25 38.94 -2.97
CA VAL A 7 -23.27 37.96 -3.42
C VAL A 7 -23.82 36.55 -3.19
N PRO A 8 -23.81 35.64 -4.19
CA PRO A 8 -24.16 34.23 -3.97
C PRO A 8 -22.99 33.52 -3.30
N GLU A 9 -23.26 32.85 -2.18
CA GLU A 9 -22.28 32.01 -1.51
C GLU A 9 -21.96 30.77 -2.36
N ASP A 10 -20.66 30.56 -2.63
CA ASP A 10 -20.13 29.36 -3.26
C ASP A 10 -20.49 28.13 -2.42
N PRO A 11 -21.01 27.04 -3.02
CA PRO A 11 -21.18 25.80 -2.32
C PRO A 11 -19.78 25.24 -2.04
N SER A 12 -19.42 25.33 -0.75
CA SER A 12 -18.44 24.48 -0.09
C SER A 12 -18.34 23.12 -0.77
N LEU A 13 -17.13 22.82 -1.27
CA LEU A 13 -16.66 21.49 -1.63
C LEU A 13 -16.80 20.56 -0.41
N GLU A 14 -18.02 20.10 -0.16
CA GLU A 14 -18.28 18.95 0.69
C GLU A 14 -17.74 17.73 -0.05
N MET A 15 -16.51 17.40 0.32
CA MET A 15 -15.87 16.12 0.10
C MET A 15 -16.87 14.99 0.40
N SER A 16 -17.50 14.52 -0.66
CA SER A 16 -18.50 13.47 -0.59
C SER A 16 -17.81 12.20 -0.13
N SER A 17 -18.12 11.77 1.09
CA SER A 17 -17.86 10.41 1.53
C SER A 17 -19.07 9.56 1.16
N PRO A 18 -18.92 8.52 0.32
CA PRO A 18 -19.81 7.38 0.37
C PRO A 18 -18.99 6.16 0.81
N SER A 19 -19.28 5.66 2.01
CA SER A 19 -18.83 4.33 2.42
C SER A 19 -20.00 3.62 3.08
N SER A 20 -21.04 3.35 2.29
CA SER A 20 -21.89 2.18 2.54
C SER A 20 -21.35 1.04 1.67
N THR A 21 -21.45 -0.18 2.22
CA THR A 21 -20.97 -1.45 1.64
C THR A 21 -19.47 -1.71 1.86
N GLY A 22 -19.16 -2.65 2.76
CA GLY A 22 -17.81 -3.02 3.18
C GLY A 22 -16.88 -3.53 2.07
N GLU A 23 -17.41 -3.81 0.88
CA GLU A 23 -16.64 -4.15 -0.33
C GLU A 23 -15.95 -2.93 -0.95
N ASN A 24 -16.36 -1.70 -0.60
CA ASN A 24 -15.79 -0.45 -1.12
C ASN A 24 -14.57 0.07 -0.35
N LEU A 25 -14.31 -0.43 0.87
CA LEU A 25 -13.19 0.05 1.69
C LEU A 25 -11.84 -0.35 1.07
N GLY A 26 -11.73 -1.59 0.57
CA GLY A 26 -10.53 -2.07 -0.10
C GLY A 26 -10.21 -1.24 -1.35
N LEU A 27 -11.20 -0.99 -2.20
CA LEU A 27 -11.05 -0.14 -3.39
C LEU A 27 -10.72 1.32 -3.03
N PHE A 28 -11.32 1.86 -1.97
CA PHE A 28 -11.00 3.19 -1.47
C PHE A 28 -9.56 3.30 -0.97
N LEU A 29 -9.07 2.30 -0.21
CA LEU A 29 -7.68 2.24 0.25
C LEU A 29 -6.73 2.14 -0.94
N LEU A 30 -7.03 1.31 -1.95
CA LEU A 30 -6.23 1.19 -3.17
C LEU A 30 -6.21 2.50 -3.97
N ARG A 31 -7.35 3.19 -4.09
CA ARG A 31 -7.42 4.49 -4.75
C ARG A 31 -6.56 5.53 -4.04
N LYS A 32 -6.65 5.60 -2.71
CA LYS A 32 -5.81 6.50 -1.91
C LYS A 32 -4.33 6.14 -1.99
N ASP A 33 -4.01 4.84 -2.03
CA ASP A 33 -2.64 4.38 -2.25
C ASP A 33 -2.13 4.80 -3.63
N SER A 34 -2.94 4.64 -4.67
CA SER A 34 -2.62 5.08 -6.03
C SER A 34 -2.42 6.61 -6.11
N GLU A 35 -3.26 7.40 -5.44
CA GLU A 35 -3.11 8.86 -5.38
C GLU A 35 -1.80 9.28 -4.69
N ARG A 36 -1.43 8.57 -3.61
CA ARG A 36 -0.15 8.77 -2.91
C ARG A 36 1.03 8.45 -3.82
N ARG A 37 1.01 7.30 -4.51
CA ARG A 37 2.06 6.88 -5.46
C ARG A 37 2.20 7.87 -6.62
N ALA A 38 1.09 8.32 -7.19
CA ALA A 38 1.10 9.31 -8.27
C ALA A 38 1.68 10.65 -7.82
N THR A 39 1.32 11.12 -6.63
CA THR A 39 1.87 12.35 -6.06
C THR A 39 3.38 12.25 -5.85
N LEU A 40 3.85 11.13 -5.28
CA LEU A 40 5.27 10.90 -5.04
C LEU A 40 6.07 10.77 -6.34
N HIS A 41 5.55 10.02 -7.32
CA HIS A 41 6.16 9.87 -8.64
C HIS A 41 6.28 11.23 -9.35
N ARG A 42 5.24 12.05 -9.29
CA ARG A 42 5.29 13.43 -9.82
C ARG A 42 6.39 14.25 -9.15
N VAL A 43 6.49 14.21 -7.82
CA VAL A 43 7.55 14.92 -7.08
C VAL A 43 8.94 14.44 -7.49
N LEU A 44 9.14 13.11 -7.59
CA LEU A 44 10.40 12.52 -7.99
C LEU A 44 10.79 12.85 -9.45
N THR A 45 9.81 13.12 -10.31
CA THR A 45 10.04 13.47 -11.72
C THR A 45 10.26 14.97 -11.90
N GLU A 46 9.39 15.81 -11.33
CA GLU A 46 9.43 17.28 -11.48
C GLU A 46 10.58 17.93 -10.70
N TYR A 47 10.91 17.39 -9.52
CA TYR A 47 11.94 17.92 -8.64
C TYR A 47 13.20 17.05 -8.61
N ILE A 48 13.42 16.21 -9.64
CA ILE A 48 14.55 15.27 -9.67
C ILE A 48 15.90 15.97 -9.45
N ASN A 49 16.12 17.11 -10.11
CA ASN A 49 17.36 17.87 -9.99
C ASN A 49 17.56 18.41 -8.56
N THR A 50 16.49 18.90 -7.93
CA THR A 50 16.54 19.37 -6.54
C THR A 50 16.82 18.23 -5.57
N VAL A 51 16.24 17.05 -5.80
CA VAL A 51 16.51 15.85 -5.01
C VAL A 51 17.97 15.42 -5.17
N VAL A 52 18.50 15.38 -6.39
CA VAL A 52 19.91 15.05 -6.67
C VAL A 52 20.85 16.03 -5.98
N SER A 53 20.61 17.33 -6.09
CA SER A 53 21.41 18.36 -5.40
C SER A 53 21.38 18.19 -3.89
N ASN A 54 20.20 17.92 -3.31
CA ASN A 54 20.07 17.66 -1.88
C ASN A 54 20.86 16.39 -1.46
N ILE A 55 20.82 15.31 -2.25
CA ILE A 55 21.61 14.10 -1.98
C ILE A 55 23.10 14.42 -2.02
N GLN A 56 23.57 15.15 -3.03
CA GLN A 56 24.98 15.53 -3.16
C GLN A 56 25.46 16.46 -2.04
N GLU A 57 24.59 17.31 -1.51
CA GLU A 57 24.85 18.17 -0.34
C GLU A 57 24.95 17.35 0.96
N THR A 58 24.19 16.26 1.06
CA THR A 58 24.12 15.41 2.27
C THR A 58 25.18 14.31 2.27
N LEU A 59 25.68 13.92 1.09
CA LEU A 59 26.84 13.04 0.99
C LEU A 59 28.04 13.73 1.63
N PRO A 60 28.81 13.04 2.50
CA PRO A 60 30.05 13.60 3.03
C PRO A 60 30.92 14.02 1.85
N GLN A 61 31.03 15.33 1.64
CA GLN A 61 32.00 15.90 0.72
C GLN A 61 33.35 15.44 1.26
N CYS A 62 33.92 14.40 0.65
CA CYS A 62 35.32 14.10 0.87
C CYS A 62 36.06 15.41 0.58
N PHE A 63 36.70 15.94 1.61
CA PHE A 63 37.25 17.28 1.71
C PHE A 63 37.73 17.88 0.38
N PRO A 64 37.50 19.18 0.10
CA PRO A 64 38.19 19.89 -0.97
C PRO A 64 39.62 20.22 -0.50
N SER A 65 40.42 19.18 -0.23
CA SER A 65 41.82 19.28 0.14
C SER A 65 42.55 18.07 -0.42
N GLN A 66 43.13 18.26 -1.60
CA GLN A 66 44.12 17.39 -2.26
C GLN A 66 43.63 16.00 -2.71
N GLN A 67 43.47 15.88 -4.04
CA GLN A 67 43.75 14.66 -4.81
C GLN A 67 43.15 13.36 -4.25
N GLN A 68 41.87 13.16 -4.49
CA GLN A 68 41.33 11.81 -4.65
C GLN A 68 40.62 11.73 -6.01
N GLU A 69 41.41 11.45 -7.06
CA GLU A 69 40.92 11.00 -8.36
C GLU A 69 40.37 9.57 -8.19
N GLY A 70 39.23 9.44 -7.50
CA GLY A 70 38.41 8.25 -7.50
C GLY A 70 37.15 8.50 -8.35
N PRO A 71 36.57 7.50 -9.01
CA PRO A 71 35.29 7.64 -9.69
C PRO A 71 34.20 8.00 -8.68
N SER A 72 33.86 9.28 -8.61
CA SER A 72 32.76 9.76 -7.78
C SER A 72 31.43 9.42 -8.43
N LEU A 73 30.42 9.20 -7.60
CA LEU A 73 29.10 8.83 -8.09
C LEU A 73 28.47 10.04 -8.82
N SER A 74 28.44 9.98 -10.16
CA SER A 74 27.90 11.03 -11.03
C SER A 74 26.41 11.31 -10.77
N ALA A 75 25.99 12.55 -10.99
CA ALA A 75 24.59 12.97 -10.96
C ALA A 75 23.71 12.11 -11.87
N GLU A 76 24.24 11.66 -13.01
CA GLU A 76 23.52 10.79 -13.95
C GLU A 76 23.14 9.44 -13.33
N HIS A 77 24.04 8.85 -12.54
CA HIS A 77 23.77 7.58 -11.84
C HIS A 77 22.74 7.76 -10.73
N ILE A 78 22.72 8.91 -10.05
CA ILE A 78 21.70 9.25 -9.04
C ILE A 78 20.33 9.41 -9.73
N VAL A 79 20.29 10.11 -10.85
CA VAL A 79 19.06 10.28 -11.65
C VAL A 79 18.52 8.93 -12.11
N GLU A 80 19.38 8.03 -12.61
CA GLU A 80 18.95 6.68 -13.04
C GLU A 80 18.42 5.86 -11.86
N LEU A 81 19.07 5.93 -10.68
CA LEU A 81 18.57 5.28 -9.46
C LEU A 81 17.21 5.82 -9.04
N ILE A 82 17.06 7.14 -8.96
CA ILE A 82 15.80 7.79 -8.60
C ILE A 82 14.70 7.43 -9.61
N GLY A 83 15.05 7.34 -10.90
CA GLY A 83 14.16 6.87 -11.96
C GLY A 83 13.68 5.43 -11.71
N CYS A 84 14.60 4.49 -11.43
CA CYS A 84 14.23 3.11 -11.11
C CYS A 84 13.30 3.04 -9.88
N LEU A 85 13.61 3.78 -8.82
CA LEU A 85 12.79 3.84 -7.59
C LEU A 85 11.43 4.49 -7.85
N GLY A 86 11.39 5.58 -8.63
CA GLY A 86 10.18 6.30 -8.99
C GLY A 86 9.20 5.44 -9.77
N GLU A 87 9.69 4.72 -10.80
CA GLU A 87 8.84 3.82 -11.58
C GLU A 87 8.31 2.65 -10.73
N ASN A 88 9.11 2.12 -9.80
CA ASN A 88 8.65 1.11 -8.85
C ASN A 88 7.59 1.65 -7.86
N ILE A 89 7.75 2.89 -7.40
CA ILE A 89 6.74 3.55 -6.56
C ILE A 89 5.43 3.70 -7.33
N ARG A 90 5.49 4.11 -8.59
CA ARG A 90 4.32 4.30 -9.47
C ARG A 90 3.59 2.98 -9.74
N SER A 91 4.33 1.95 -10.14
CA SER A 91 3.81 0.61 -10.41
C SER A 91 4.77 -0.43 -9.84
N PRO A 92 4.44 -1.07 -8.71
CA PRO A 92 5.34 -2.00 -8.06
C PRO A 92 5.53 -3.26 -8.91
N ASP A 93 6.69 -3.36 -9.57
CA ASP A 93 7.10 -4.51 -10.38
C ASP A 93 8.53 -4.89 -10.00
N ARG A 94 8.63 -5.93 -9.16
CA ARG A 94 9.90 -6.45 -8.64
C ARG A 94 10.85 -6.87 -9.77
N LYS A 95 10.34 -7.43 -10.88
CA LYS A 95 11.20 -7.89 -11.99
C LYS A 95 11.83 -6.72 -12.71
N ASN A 96 11.03 -5.68 -12.99
CA ASN A 96 11.53 -4.47 -13.65
C ASN A 96 12.51 -3.72 -12.75
N LEU A 97 12.20 -3.59 -11.45
CA LEU A 97 13.12 -3.00 -10.48
C LEU A 97 14.46 -3.76 -10.47
N THR A 98 14.44 -5.09 -10.34
CA THR A 98 15.66 -5.89 -10.33
C THR A 98 16.48 -5.70 -11.60
N ASN A 99 15.86 -5.75 -12.77
CA ASN A 99 16.57 -5.54 -14.04
C ASN A 99 17.17 -4.12 -14.15
N CYS A 100 16.43 -3.09 -13.74
CA CYS A 100 16.88 -1.70 -13.74
C CYS A 100 18.10 -1.49 -12.81
N LEU A 101 18.00 -2.00 -11.58
CA LEU A 101 19.06 -1.89 -10.57
C LEU A 101 20.30 -2.71 -10.92
N LEU A 102 20.15 -3.91 -11.49
CA LEU A 102 21.29 -4.71 -11.97
C LEU A 102 22.00 -4.04 -13.15
N LYS A 103 21.24 -3.42 -14.05
CA LYS A 103 21.80 -2.61 -15.14
C LYS A 103 22.61 -1.43 -14.57
N LEU A 104 22.05 -0.67 -13.63
CA LEU A 104 22.75 0.41 -12.95
C LEU A 104 24.03 -0.08 -12.26
N ARG A 105 23.97 -1.23 -11.56
CA ARG A 105 25.14 -1.88 -10.95
C ARG A 105 26.23 -2.20 -11.99
N SER A 106 25.85 -2.69 -13.18
CA SER A 106 26.80 -2.96 -14.25
C SER A 106 27.45 -1.69 -14.81
N THR A 107 26.69 -0.61 -14.96
CA THR A 107 27.20 0.71 -15.38
C THR A 107 28.18 1.27 -14.35
N LEU A 108 27.85 1.19 -13.06
CA LEU A 108 28.73 1.63 -11.97
C LEU A 108 30.02 0.82 -11.91
N HIS A 109 29.94 -0.50 -12.11
CA HIS A 109 31.12 -1.36 -12.17
C HIS A 109 32.01 -1.04 -13.37
N ALA A 110 31.42 -0.75 -14.54
CA ALA A 110 32.15 -0.30 -15.72
C ALA A 110 32.82 1.07 -15.51
N ALA A 111 32.19 1.95 -14.73
CA ALA A 111 32.75 3.23 -14.32
C ALA A 111 33.71 3.13 -13.10
N ALA A 112 34.00 1.91 -12.62
CA ALA A 112 34.82 1.64 -11.42
C ALA A 112 34.36 2.38 -10.14
N VAL A 113 33.07 2.67 -10.02
CA VAL A 113 32.46 3.31 -8.84
C VAL A 113 32.14 2.24 -7.78
N PRO A 114 32.56 2.41 -6.51
CA PRO A 114 32.31 1.43 -5.45
C PRO A 114 30.84 1.38 -5.05
N LEU A 115 30.28 0.19 -4.81
CA LEU A 115 28.88 -0.02 -4.45
C LEU A 115 28.46 0.65 -3.13
N ASN A 116 29.39 0.86 -2.21
CA ASN A 116 29.16 1.55 -0.94
C ASN A 116 28.68 3.00 -1.15
N SER A 117 29.03 3.62 -2.28
CA SER A 117 28.52 4.95 -2.64
C SER A 117 27.02 4.95 -2.92
N LEU A 118 26.48 3.83 -3.45
CA LEU A 118 25.06 3.65 -3.70
C LEU A 118 24.27 3.51 -2.38
N GLN A 119 24.87 2.86 -1.38
CA GLN A 119 24.29 2.75 -0.04
C GLN A 119 24.13 4.14 0.61
N ALA A 120 25.14 5.00 0.52
CA ALA A 120 25.07 6.37 1.03
C ALA A 120 23.99 7.20 0.30
N VAL A 121 23.85 7.02 -1.02
CA VAL A 121 22.79 7.65 -1.81
C VAL A 121 21.40 7.13 -1.41
N LEU A 122 21.23 5.82 -1.21
CA LEU A 122 19.96 5.21 -0.80
C LEU A 122 19.51 5.70 0.59
N PHE A 123 20.43 5.84 1.54
CA PHE A 123 20.10 6.36 2.87
C PHE A 123 19.78 7.85 2.85
N SER A 124 20.52 8.66 2.07
CA SER A 124 20.26 10.10 1.96
C SER A 124 19.05 10.44 1.06
N PHE A 125 18.63 9.52 0.18
CA PHE A 125 17.49 9.71 -0.72
C PHE A 125 16.20 10.05 0.04
N GLN A 126 15.90 9.34 1.13
CA GLN A 126 14.67 9.58 1.87
C GLN A 126 14.64 10.99 2.47
N ASP A 127 15.76 11.45 3.04
CA ASP A 127 15.85 12.79 3.63
C ASP A 127 15.83 13.89 2.56
N ALA A 128 16.48 13.67 1.42
CA ALA A 128 16.44 14.57 0.29
C ALA A 128 15.02 14.77 -0.27
N VAL A 129 14.27 13.67 -0.44
CA VAL A 129 12.86 13.74 -0.88
C VAL A 129 12.00 14.38 0.20
N LYS A 130 12.21 14.07 1.48
CA LYS A 130 11.48 14.69 2.60
C LYS A 130 11.69 16.21 2.67
N LYS A 131 12.90 16.71 2.35
CA LYS A 131 13.20 18.15 2.24
C LYS A 131 12.35 18.80 1.14
N VAL A 132 12.22 18.16 -0.02
CA VAL A 132 11.35 18.64 -1.11
C VAL A 132 9.87 18.57 -0.73
N LEU A 133 9.41 17.48 -0.10
CA LEU A 133 8.01 17.34 0.34
C LEU A 133 7.61 18.40 1.36
N LYS A 134 8.54 18.81 2.25
CA LYS A 134 8.33 19.94 3.17
C LYS A 134 8.17 21.27 2.44
N GLN A 135 8.99 21.52 1.40
CA GLN A 135 8.89 22.72 0.57
C GLN A 135 7.55 22.78 -0.19
N GLN A 136 7.01 21.62 -0.59
CA GLN A 136 5.70 21.50 -1.24
C GLN A 136 4.50 21.60 -0.27
N GLN A 137 4.73 21.91 1.02
CA GLN A 137 3.70 22.02 2.07
C GLN A 137 2.76 20.80 2.17
N VAL A 138 3.32 19.59 2.01
CA VAL A 138 2.53 18.36 2.17
C VAL A 138 2.07 18.21 3.62
N LYS A 139 0.77 17.96 3.81
CA LYS A 139 0.16 17.78 5.14
C LYS A 139 0.85 16.64 5.90
N PRO A 140 1.01 16.73 7.24
CA PRO A 140 1.75 15.73 8.02
C PRO A 140 1.27 14.28 7.81
N HIS A 141 -0.03 14.04 7.77
CA HIS A 141 -0.58 12.69 7.54
C HIS A 141 -0.26 12.12 6.15
N TRP A 142 -0.12 12.98 5.13
CA TRP A 142 0.39 12.56 3.81
C TRP A 142 1.89 12.31 3.87
N MET A 143 2.64 13.17 4.56
CA MET A 143 4.09 13.00 4.72
C MET A 143 4.44 11.63 5.31
N PHE A 144 3.70 11.14 6.31
CA PHE A 144 3.88 9.79 6.86
C PHE A 144 3.60 8.68 5.82
N ALA A 145 2.52 8.81 5.04
CA ALA A 145 2.18 7.82 4.03
C ALA A 145 3.18 7.78 2.87
N LEU A 146 3.66 8.95 2.43
CA LEU A 146 4.68 9.08 1.39
C LEU A 146 6.05 8.60 1.88
N ASP A 147 6.40 8.91 3.13
CA ASP A 147 7.63 8.41 3.77
C ASP A 147 7.63 6.88 3.84
N ASN A 148 6.50 6.25 4.16
CA ASN A 148 6.37 4.79 4.16
C ASN A 148 6.62 4.19 2.76
N LEU A 149 6.08 4.80 1.70
CA LEU A 149 6.31 4.35 0.32
C LEU A 149 7.80 4.49 -0.08
N LEU A 150 8.45 5.59 0.31
CA LEU A 150 9.89 5.77 0.08
C LEU A 150 10.71 4.72 0.83
N ARG A 151 10.37 4.47 2.10
CA ARG A 151 11.01 3.48 2.97
C ARG A 151 10.94 2.07 2.34
N GLN A 152 9.76 1.71 1.84
CA GLN A 152 9.54 0.44 1.12
C GLN A 152 10.35 0.35 -0.18
N ALA A 153 10.33 1.39 -1.01
CA ALA A 153 11.08 1.40 -2.27
C ALA A 153 12.60 1.30 -2.05
N VAL A 154 13.12 2.00 -1.04
CA VAL A 154 14.53 1.91 -0.64
C VAL A 154 14.86 0.51 -0.13
N GLN A 155 14.01 -0.09 0.70
CA GLN A 155 14.23 -1.45 1.20
C GLN A 155 14.29 -2.46 0.04
N GLU A 156 13.36 -2.37 -0.91
CA GLU A 156 13.37 -3.23 -2.10
C GLU A 156 14.65 -3.04 -2.93
N ALA A 157 15.15 -1.81 -3.06
CA ALA A 157 16.41 -1.56 -3.73
C ALA A 157 17.62 -2.13 -2.98
N ILE A 158 17.65 -2.02 -1.64
CA ILE A 158 18.69 -2.64 -0.80
C ILE A 158 18.69 -4.15 -0.97
N THR A 159 17.52 -4.81 -0.95
CA THR A 159 17.43 -6.27 -1.13
C THR A 159 18.02 -6.74 -2.47
N VAL A 160 17.93 -5.92 -3.52
CA VAL A 160 18.47 -6.23 -4.85
C VAL A 160 19.95 -5.86 -4.99
N LEU A 161 20.34 -4.69 -4.49
CA LEU A 161 21.67 -4.13 -4.70
C LEU A 161 22.69 -4.66 -3.70
N LEU A 162 22.27 -4.88 -2.46
CA LEU A 162 23.09 -5.16 -1.29
C LEU A 162 22.47 -6.27 -0.42
N PRO A 163 22.30 -7.50 -0.94
CA PRO A 163 21.75 -8.61 -0.16
C PRO A 163 22.55 -8.92 1.11
N GLU A 164 23.85 -8.60 1.16
CA GLU A 164 24.67 -8.76 2.37
C GLU A 164 24.27 -7.81 3.52
N LEU A 165 23.73 -6.63 3.24
CA LEU A 165 23.27 -5.69 4.26
C LEU A 165 21.92 -6.08 4.87
N GLU A 166 21.06 -6.75 4.11
CA GLU A 166 19.76 -7.22 4.61
C GLU A 166 19.97 -8.24 5.73
N VAL A 167 20.90 -9.19 5.53
CA VAL A 167 21.28 -10.20 6.52
C VAL A 167 21.89 -9.55 7.77
N GLN A 168 22.71 -8.51 7.63
CA GLN A 168 23.30 -7.81 8.77
C GLN A 168 22.27 -6.98 9.57
N LEU A 169 21.32 -6.32 8.90
CA LEU A 169 20.25 -5.56 9.55
C LEU A 169 19.24 -6.48 10.25
N GLN A 170 18.88 -7.61 9.64
CA GLN A 170 18.03 -8.63 10.27
C GLN A 170 18.74 -9.31 11.45
N SER A 171 20.03 -9.63 11.32
CA SER A 171 20.82 -10.21 12.41
C SER A 171 20.97 -9.25 13.60
N SER A 172 21.04 -7.94 13.38
CA SER A 172 21.06 -6.95 14.48
C SER A 172 19.72 -6.87 15.23
N PHE A 173 18.60 -7.13 14.54
CA PHE A 173 17.27 -7.09 15.15
C PHE A 173 16.96 -8.37 15.96
N ASP A 174 17.48 -9.53 15.54
CA ASP A 174 17.35 -10.79 16.26
C ASP A 174 18.25 -10.87 17.51
N ALA A 175 19.38 -10.17 17.53
CA ALA A 175 20.30 -10.14 18.68
C ALA A 175 19.67 -9.43 19.91
N GLU A 176 18.89 -8.36 19.70
CA GLU A 176 18.21 -7.64 20.79
C GLU A 176 17.00 -8.38 21.37
N ILE A 177 16.45 -9.39 20.66
CA ILE A 177 15.27 -10.17 21.11
C ILE A 177 15.68 -11.37 21.97
N LEU A 178 16.95 -11.79 21.90
CA LEU A 178 17.45 -12.99 22.57
C LEU A 178 18.18 -12.72 23.90
N GLU A 179 18.56 -11.48 24.21
CA GLU A 179 19.26 -11.15 25.47
C GLU A 179 18.35 -11.07 26.70
N ASP A 180 17.02 -11.07 26.55
CA ASP A 180 16.05 -10.99 27.66
C ASP A 180 15.47 -12.34 28.12
N LYS A 181 16.08 -13.47 27.70
CA LYS A 181 15.74 -14.81 28.24
C LYS A 181 16.83 -15.29 29.19
N GLU A 182 16.96 -14.56 30.30
CA GLU A 182 17.71 -15.02 31.47
C GLU A 182 17.12 -16.32 32.02
N GLU A 183 18.04 -17.16 32.48
CA GLU A 183 17.94 -18.56 32.84
C GLU A 183 16.93 -18.82 33.98
N LEU A 184 16.03 -19.77 33.78
CA LEU A 184 15.25 -20.40 34.83
C LEU A 184 15.98 -21.68 35.28
N PRO A 185 16.43 -21.80 36.54
CA PRO A 185 17.02 -23.05 37.02
C PRO A 185 15.95 -24.14 37.15
N GLU A 186 16.23 -25.32 36.61
CA GLU A 186 15.49 -26.55 36.87
C GLU A 186 15.64 -26.93 38.35
N GLU A 187 14.56 -26.84 39.13
CA GLU A 187 14.51 -27.44 40.47
C GLU A 187 13.94 -28.86 40.39
N ALA A 188 14.79 -29.83 40.71
CA ALA A 188 14.45 -31.21 40.96
C ALA A 188 13.83 -31.36 42.37
N GLU A 189 12.79 -32.19 42.42
CA GLU A 189 12.10 -32.73 43.60
C GLU A 189 13.05 -33.18 44.74
N ASP A 190 12.84 -32.72 45.99
CA ASP A 190 13.08 -33.54 47.19
C ASP A 190 12.39 -32.95 48.44
N TYR A 191 11.97 -33.85 49.31
CA TYR A 191 11.03 -33.71 50.42
C TYR A 191 11.70 -33.32 51.75
N GLY A 192 10.99 -32.49 52.53
CA GLY A 192 10.89 -32.72 53.98
C GLY A 192 11.67 -31.81 54.93
N ARG A 193 10.86 -31.15 55.78
CA ARG A 193 11.03 -31.04 57.25
C ARG A 193 11.56 -29.72 57.84
N THR A 194 10.59 -29.00 58.42
CA THR A 194 10.60 -28.22 59.68
C THR A 194 11.90 -28.17 60.49
N ASP A 195 12.37 -26.97 60.84
CA ASP A 195 12.15 -26.41 62.19
C ASP A 195 12.48 -24.91 62.27
N SER A 196 11.67 -24.17 63.04
CA SER A 196 11.96 -22.85 63.63
C SER A 196 12.80 -23.08 64.92
N PRO A 197 13.23 -22.11 65.78
CA PRO A 197 12.56 -20.85 66.17
C PRO A 197 13.49 -19.62 66.37
N ALA A 198 13.01 -18.39 66.15
CA ALA A 198 12.48 -17.39 67.11
C ALA A 198 13.47 -16.75 68.12
N GLU A 199 13.48 -15.40 68.16
CA GLU A 199 13.36 -14.49 69.34
C GLU A 199 13.83 -13.07 68.93
N THR A 200 12.95 -12.04 68.85
CA THR A 200 12.54 -11.05 69.90
C THR A 200 13.74 -10.20 70.43
N VAL A 201 13.71 -8.88 70.69
CA VAL A 201 12.70 -7.94 71.21
C VAL A 201 13.15 -6.46 71.00
N ALA A 202 12.17 -5.54 70.92
CA ALA A 202 12.13 -4.14 71.45
C ALA A 202 13.05 -3.04 70.83
N ALA A 203 12.72 -1.73 70.74
CA ALA A 203 11.69 -0.92 71.41
C ALA A 203 11.48 0.48 70.73
N GLN A 204 10.28 1.07 70.93
CA GLN A 204 9.92 2.50 71.14
C GLN A 204 9.98 3.49 69.94
N GLU A 205 9.09 4.48 69.73
CA GLU A 205 7.92 5.10 70.41
C GLU A 205 7.23 6.01 69.34
N ALA A 206 5.89 5.98 69.15
CA ALA A 206 4.86 6.99 69.53
C ALA A 206 5.04 8.40 68.85
N VAL A 207 4.06 9.23 68.42
CA VAL A 207 2.70 9.57 68.88
C VAL A 207 1.98 10.44 67.79
N THR A 208 0.72 10.11 67.46
CA THR A 208 -0.51 10.95 67.19
C THR A 208 -0.70 12.05 66.11
N SER A 209 -1.95 12.03 65.61
CA SER A 209 -2.82 13.11 65.10
C SER A 209 -2.62 13.54 63.63
N GLY A 210 -3.62 13.81 62.80
CA GLY A 210 -5.07 13.91 62.97
C GLY A 210 -5.62 14.92 61.94
N VAL A 211 -6.66 14.54 61.21
CA VAL A 211 -7.69 15.41 60.58
C VAL A 211 -7.35 16.17 59.27
N SER A 212 -8.02 15.69 58.20
CA SER A 212 -8.80 16.40 57.15
C SER A 212 -8.24 17.59 56.37
N THR A 213 -8.39 17.58 55.04
CA THR A 213 -9.44 18.35 54.31
C THR A 213 -9.37 18.12 52.80
N VAL A 214 -10.52 18.28 52.15
CA VAL A 214 -10.82 18.10 50.74
C VAL A 214 -10.68 19.39 49.93
N SER A 215 -10.48 19.22 48.61
CA SER A 215 -10.95 20.05 47.48
C SER A 215 -10.07 21.17 46.88
N SER A 216 -9.77 20.93 45.59
CA SER A 216 -9.81 21.82 44.40
C SER A 216 -9.10 23.17 44.39
N GLY A 217 -8.19 23.32 43.41
CA GLY A 217 -7.73 24.61 42.92
C GLY A 217 -6.77 24.45 41.73
N PHE A 218 -7.10 25.09 40.62
CA PHE A 218 -6.48 25.00 39.31
C PHE A 218 -5.13 25.76 39.22
N LEU A 219 -4.14 25.16 38.56
CA LEU A 219 -2.94 25.72 37.88
C LEU A 219 -1.60 25.95 38.63
N SER A 220 -0.55 25.58 37.87
CA SER A 220 0.91 25.72 38.06
C SER A 220 1.49 24.56 38.89
N ASP A 221 2.30 23.67 38.34
CA ASP A 221 3.65 23.99 37.85
C ASP A 221 4.20 22.88 36.93
N PHE A 222 5.03 23.26 35.96
CA PHE A 222 5.88 22.32 35.23
C PHE A 222 6.97 21.83 36.22
N GLN A 223 6.81 20.64 36.78
CA GLN A 223 7.84 20.00 37.60
C GLN A 223 8.33 18.71 36.92
N PRO A 224 9.66 18.48 36.82
CA PRO A 224 10.22 17.39 36.04
C PRO A 224 9.96 16.08 36.79
N ASP A 225 8.98 15.31 36.31
CA ASP A 225 8.57 14.04 36.89
C ASP A 225 9.53 12.91 36.48
N GLY A 226 10.81 13.11 36.80
CA GLY A 226 11.94 12.25 36.42
C GLY A 226 12.39 11.32 37.54
N SER A 227 11.54 10.96 38.49
CA SER A 227 11.90 9.92 39.46
C SER A 227 11.77 8.53 38.81
N PRO A 228 12.80 7.66 38.90
CA PRO A 228 12.78 6.33 38.28
C PRO A 228 11.58 5.47 38.70
N GLN A 229 11.05 5.70 39.90
CA GLN A 229 9.92 4.97 40.47
C GLN A 229 8.58 5.34 39.83
N VAL A 230 8.33 6.62 39.53
CA VAL A 230 7.09 7.05 38.85
C VAL A 230 7.08 6.56 37.40
N LEU A 231 8.23 6.62 36.72
CA LEU A 231 8.38 6.07 35.37
C LEU A 231 8.18 4.55 35.33
N ALA A 232 8.75 3.82 36.29
CA ALA A 232 8.54 2.37 36.41
C ALA A 232 7.05 2.02 36.64
N GLN A 233 6.37 2.76 37.50
CA GLN A 233 4.93 2.57 37.76
C GLN A 233 4.09 2.88 36.51
N ARG A 234 4.45 3.90 35.73
CA ARG A 234 3.81 4.21 34.45
C ARG A 234 4.04 3.11 33.42
N LEU A 235 5.25 2.56 33.32
CA LEU A 235 5.56 1.44 32.42
C LEU A 235 4.77 0.18 32.79
N LEU A 236 4.65 -0.14 34.08
CA LEU A 236 3.82 -1.27 34.53
C LEU A 236 2.35 -1.07 34.20
N SER A 237 1.82 0.12 34.43
CA SER A 237 0.44 0.48 34.06
C SER A 237 0.21 0.36 32.55
N MET A 238 1.13 0.87 31.74
CA MET A 238 1.05 0.75 30.27
C MET A 238 1.15 -0.70 29.81
N ARG A 239 2.00 -1.53 30.41
CA ARG A 239 2.09 -2.98 30.12
C ARG A 239 0.81 -3.71 30.48
N GLN A 240 0.21 -3.39 31.62
CA GLN A 240 -1.07 -3.97 32.03
C GLN A 240 -2.19 -3.56 31.07
N GLU A 241 -2.24 -2.30 30.69
CA GLU A 241 -3.23 -1.79 29.74
C GLU A 241 -3.05 -2.42 28.36
N THR A 242 -1.81 -2.61 27.91
CA THR A 242 -1.50 -3.30 26.65
C THR A 242 -2.00 -4.74 26.67
N ARG A 243 -1.77 -5.47 27.77
CA ARG A 243 -2.30 -6.84 27.94
C ARG A 243 -3.83 -6.85 27.93
N ARG A 244 -4.47 -5.93 28.65
CA ARG A 244 -5.93 -5.78 28.67
C ARG A 244 -6.50 -5.54 27.27
N LEU A 245 -5.88 -4.65 26.50
CA LEU A 245 -6.29 -4.35 25.13
C LEU A 245 -6.05 -5.52 24.17
N LEU A 246 -4.96 -6.26 24.33
CA LEU A 246 -4.71 -7.48 23.54
C LEU A 246 -5.78 -8.55 23.80
N THR A 247 -6.18 -8.76 25.06
CA THR A 247 -7.28 -9.67 25.40
C THR A 247 -8.61 -9.21 24.78
N GLN A 248 -8.91 -7.92 24.85
CA GLN A 248 -10.13 -7.38 24.20
C GLN A 248 -10.08 -7.51 22.68
N LEU A 249 -8.91 -7.34 22.07
CA LEU A 249 -8.74 -7.53 20.63
C LEU A 249 -8.96 -8.99 20.24
N SER A 250 -8.41 -9.94 20.99
CA SER A 250 -8.61 -11.37 20.72
C SER A 250 -10.07 -11.79 20.92
N GLU A 251 -10.76 -11.29 21.95
CA GLU A 251 -12.19 -11.54 22.16
C GLU A 251 -13.02 -11.02 20.98
N LYS A 252 -12.74 -9.78 20.52
CA LYS A 252 -13.44 -9.21 19.36
C LYS A 252 -13.10 -9.90 18.04
N GLU A 253 -11.89 -10.40 17.89
CA GLU A 253 -11.51 -11.22 16.74
C GLU A 253 -12.31 -12.53 16.72
N GLU A 254 -12.43 -13.21 17.86
CA GLU A 254 -13.19 -14.45 18.00
C GLU A 254 -14.67 -14.23 17.69
N GLU A 255 -15.29 -13.19 18.26
CA GLU A 255 -16.68 -12.79 17.97
C GLU A 255 -16.89 -12.53 16.46
N TYR A 256 -15.95 -11.82 15.81
CA TYR A 256 -16.03 -11.55 14.37
C TYR A 256 -15.90 -12.83 13.54
N GLN A 257 -14.97 -13.71 13.90
CA GLN A 257 -14.79 -14.98 13.21
C GLN A 257 -16.02 -15.89 13.37
N GLU A 258 -16.67 -15.89 14.54
CA GLU A 258 -17.93 -16.62 14.77
C GLU A 258 -19.06 -16.07 13.89
N LEU A 259 -19.26 -14.75 13.88
CA LEU A 259 -20.24 -14.10 13.00
C LEU A 259 -20.01 -14.39 11.52
N LEU A 260 -18.74 -14.46 11.09
CA LEU A 260 -18.38 -14.81 9.72
C LEU A 260 -18.72 -16.27 9.42
N ARG A 261 -18.41 -17.21 10.33
CA ARG A 261 -18.78 -18.62 10.20
C ARG A 261 -20.29 -18.79 10.12
N ASP A 262 -21.06 -18.12 10.97
CA ASP A 262 -22.52 -18.14 10.95
C ASP A 262 -23.10 -17.59 9.65
N SER A 263 -22.55 -16.48 9.14
CA SER A 263 -22.96 -15.91 7.86
C SER A 263 -22.68 -16.87 6.70
N MET A 264 -21.49 -17.49 6.71
CA MET A 264 -21.11 -18.49 5.72
C MET A 264 -22.02 -19.72 5.75
N LEU A 265 -22.34 -20.24 6.94
CA LEU A 265 -23.26 -21.37 7.11
C LEU A 265 -24.65 -21.05 6.56
N LYS A 266 -25.20 -19.88 6.91
CA LYS A 266 -26.48 -19.41 6.35
C LYS A 266 -26.46 -19.34 4.83
N LYS A 267 -25.38 -18.82 4.24
CA LYS A 267 -25.24 -18.77 2.77
C LYS A 267 -25.15 -20.16 2.14
N VAL A 268 -24.47 -21.11 2.79
CA VAL A 268 -24.40 -22.50 2.33
C VAL A 268 -25.79 -23.17 2.40
N GLU A 269 -26.56 -22.92 3.45
CA GLU A 269 -27.94 -23.39 3.59
C GLU A 269 -28.87 -22.77 2.55
N GLU A 270 -28.76 -21.47 2.28
CA GLU A 270 -29.50 -20.81 1.19
C GLU A 270 -29.16 -21.47 -0.17
N ILE A 271 -27.88 -21.73 -0.44
CA ILE A 271 -27.44 -22.40 -1.66
C ILE A 271 -27.98 -23.84 -1.73
N SER A 272 -28.00 -24.58 -0.62
CA SER A 272 -28.49 -25.96 -0.59
C SER A 272 -30.01 -26.00 -0.77
N ALA A 273 -30.76 -25.08 -0.17
CA ALA A 273 -32.20 -24.92 -0.37
C ALA A 273 -32.53 -24.62 -1.83
N LEU A 274 -31.78 -23.71 -2.47
CA LEU A 274 -31.93 -23.43 -3.90
C LEU A 274 -31.63 -24.66 -4.78
N LYS A 275 -30.60 -25.44 -4.44
CA LYS A 275 -30.26 -26.69 -5.15
C LYS A 275 -31.35 -27.76 -5.01
N VAL A 276 -31.89 -27.95 -3.81
CA VAL A 276 -32.99 -28.90 -3.54
C VAL A 276 -34.27 -28.46 -4.26
N THR A 277 -34.58 -27.17 -4.26
CA THR A 277 -35.76 -26.64 -4.99
C THR A 277 -35.64 -26.87 -6.50
N LYS A 278 -34.42 -26.76 -7.04
CA LYS A 278 -34.11 -27.04 -8.45
C LYS A 278 -34.11 -28.54 -8.79
N ALA A 279 -33.93 -29.42 -7.81
CA ALA A 279 -33.90 -30.88 -7.97
C ALA A 279 -35.26 -31.56 -7.69
N SER A 280 -36.12 -30.95 -6.86
CA SER A 280 -37.43 -31.49 -6.47
C SER A 280 -38.59 -31.05 -7.36
N ALA A 281 -38.36 -30.16 -8.33
CA ALA A 281 -39.33 -29.92 -9.40
C ALA A 281 -39.30 -31.13 -10.36
N PRO A 282 -40.42 -31.85 -10.57
CA PRO A 282 -40.51 -32.79 -11.66
C PRO A 282 -40.20 -32.05 -12.96
N ILE A 283 -39.43 -32.69 -13.84
CA ILE A 283 -39.24 -32.26 -15.22
C ILE A 283 -40.60 -32.39 -15.91
N ASP A 284 -41.47 -31.41 -15.70
CA ASP A 284 -42.35 -30.94 -16.75
C ASP A 284 -41.63 -29.73 -17.32
N ILE A 285 -41.37 -29.78 -18.62
CA ILE A 285 -40.96 -28.64 -19.41
C ILE A 285 -42.27 -27.94 -19.81
N PRO A 286 -42.78 -26.93 -19.07
CA PRO A 286 -43.42 -25.86 -19.77
C PRO A 286 -42.28 -25.09 -20.43
N ALA A 287 -42.34 -24.98 -21.75
CA ALA A 287 -41.64 -23.93 -22.47
C ALA A 287 -42.01 -22.59 -21.82
N SER A 288 -41.26 -22.21 -20.79
CA SER A 288 -41.43 -20.93 -20.13
C SER A 288 -40.76 -19.93 -21.06
N SER A 289 -41.59 -19.49 -21.99
CA SER A 289 -41.60 -18.19 -22.62
C SER A 289 -40.29 -17.45 -22.42
N HIS A 290 -39.47 -17.52 -23.47
CA HIS A 290 -38.51 -16.48 -23.74
C HIS A 290 -39.20 -15.14 -23.50
N GLN A 291 -38.91 -14.52 -22.35
CA GLN A 291 -38.87 -13.08 -22.33
C GLN A 291 -37.78 -12.73 -23.33
N HIS A 292 -38.24 -12.48 -24.55
CA HIS A 292 -37.64 -11.57 -25.49
C HIS A 292 -37.50 -10.21 -24.77
N GLU A 293 -36.61 -10.13 -23.79
CA GLU A 293 -35.87 -8.91 -23.58
C GLU A 293 -35.12 -8.72 -24.89
N LYS A 294 -35.49 -7.66 -25.62
CA LYS A 294 -34.78 -7.20 -26.80
C LYS A 294 -33.29 -7.30 -26.49
N LYS A 295 -32.56 -8.21 -27.16
CA LYS A 295 -31.10 -8.17 -27.12
C LYS A 295 -30.73 -6.77 -27.57
N ASP A 296 -30.21 -5.97 -26.66
CA ASP A 296 -29.78 -4.61 -26.97
C ASP A 296 -28.89 -4.67 -28.23
N PRO A 297 -29.02 -3.71 -29.16
CA PRO A 297 -28.26 -3.72 -30.41
C PRO A 297 -26.75 -3.80 -30.15
N GLU A 298 -26.29 -3.27 -29.01
CA GLU A 298 -24.90 -3.35 -28.54
C GLU A 298 -24.47 -4.76 -28.13
N THR A 299 -25.34 -5.51 -27.46
CA THR A 299 -25.10 -6.91 -27.08
C THR A 299 -25.00 -7.79 -28.33
N LEU A 300 -25.85 -7.52 -29.33
CA LEU A 300 -25.84 -8.24 -30.60
C LEU A 300 -24.61 -7.90 -31.47
N ALA A 301 -24.15 -6.64 -31.43
CA ALA A 301 -22.90 -6.23 -32.05
C ALA A 301 -21.68 -6.87 -31.38
N MET A 302 -21.70 -7.02 -30.06
CA MET A 302 -20.64 -7.71 -29.31
C MET A 302 -20.56 -9.19 -29.68
N VAL A 303 -21.71 -9.88 -29.73
CA VAL A 303 -21.77 -11.30 -30.11
C VAL A 303 -21.23 -11.50 -31.53
N ARG A 304 -21.65 -10.69 -32.51
CA ARG A 304 -21.12 -10.75 -33.89
C ARG A 304 -19.61 -10.50 -33.97
N TRP A 305 -19.09 -9.58 -33.15
CA TRP A 305 -17.66 -9.30 -33.10
C TRP A 305 -16.88 -10.45 -32.47
N LEU A 306 -17.44 -11.10 -31.44
CA LEU A 306 -16.84 -12.26 -30.79
C LEU A 306 -16.92 -13.53 -31.65
N GLU A 307 -18.01 -13.73 -32.40
CA GLU A 307 -18.17 -14.81 -33.39
C GLU A 307 -17.16 -14.70 -34.55
N ALA A 308 -16.70 -13.50 -34.87
CA ALA A 308 -15.62 -13.27 -35.84
C ALA A 308 -14.23 -13.68 -35.31
N ILE A 309 -14.13 -14.05 -34.01
CA ILE A 309 -12.93 -14.55 -33.36
C ILE A 309 -13.14 -16.05 -33.11
N PRO A 310 -12.13 -16.92 -33.30
CA PRO A 310 -12.25 -18.35 -32.97
C PRO A 310 -12.25 -18.57 -31.45
N VAL A 311 -13.37 -18.23 -30.82
CA VAL A 311 -13.67 -18.28 -29.38
C VAL A 311 -14.83 -19.25 -29.17
N ASP A 312 -14.76 -20.06 -28.10
CA ASP A 312 -15.84 -21.01 -27.75
C ASP A 312 -17.12 -20.27 -27.35
N GLU A 313 -18.29 -20.83 -27.68
CA GLU A 313 -19.62 -20.31 -27.30
C GLU A 313 -19.73 -20.07 -25.78
N ASP A 314 -19.17 -21.00 -24.99
CA ASP A 314 -18.99 -20.90 -23.53
C ASP A 314 -18.29 -19.62 -23.03
N THR A 315 -17.38 -19.07 -23.84
CA THR A 315 -16.63 -17.86 -23.47
C THR A 315 -17.44 -16.61 -23.83
N ILE A 316 -18.22 -16.66 -24.92
CA ILE A 316 -19.15 -15.60 -25.32
C ILE A 316 -20.24 -15.48 -24.26
N ASP A 317 -20.81 -16.60 -23.82
CA ASP A 317 -21.84 -16.64 -22.78
C ASP A 317 -21.34 -16.11 -21.43
N ARG A 318 -20.09 -16.39 -21.04
CA ARG A 318 -19.49 -15.82 -19.83
C ARG A 318 -19.34 -14.30 -19.93
N LEU A 319 -18.88 -13.77 -21.06
CA LEU A 319 -18.78 -12.32 -21.27
C LEU A 319 -20.15 -11.63 -21.25
N LEU A 320 -21.17 -12.28 -21.81
CA LEU A 320 -22.56 -11.82 -21.75
C LEU A 320 -23.13 -11.86 -20.32
N LEU A 321 -22.83 -12.93 -19.57
CA LEU A 321 -23.23 -13.08 -18.17
C LEU A 321 -22.63 -11.97 -17.30
N HIS A 322 -21.37 -11.60 -17.56
CA HIS A 322 -20.68 -10.50 -16.89
C HIS A 322 -21.07 -9.11 -17.42
N ARG A 323 -22.08 -9.00 -18.29
CA ARG A 323 -22.62 -7.74 -18.83
C ARG A 323 -21.56 -6.86 -19.52
N PHE A 324 -20.56 -7.47 -20.16
CA PHE A 324 -19.70 -6.72 -21.06
C PHE A 324 -20.52 -6.25 -22.26
N ASN A 325 -20.29 -5.01 -22.70
CA ASN A 325 -20.73 -4.52 -24.00
C ASN A 325 -19.49 -4.34 -24.90
N LEU A 326 -19.71 -4.20 -26.22
CA LEU A 326 -18.61 -4.13 -27.18
C LEU A 326 -17.66 -2.94 -26.89
N GLN A 327 -18.21 -1.82 -26.43
CA GLN A 327 -17.44 -0.61 -26.10
C GLN A 327 -16.55 -0.83 -24.87
N ASN A 328 -17.09 -1.39 -23.80
CA ASN A 328 -16.35 -1.70 -22.58
C ASN A 328 -15.26 -2.72 -22.88
N LEU A 329 -15.56 -3.76 -23.68
CA LEU A 329 -14.58 -4.78 -24.06
C LEU A 329 -13.42 -4.18 -24.90
N LEU A 330 -13.73 -3.27 -25.83
CA LEU A 330 -12.72 -2.68 -26.70
C LEU A 330 -11.93 -1.55 -26.06
N TYR A 331 -12.55 -0.71 -25.21
CA TYR A 331 -11.94 0.54 -24.75
C TYR A 331 -11.55 0.54 -23.27
N ILE A 332 -12.22 -0.25 -22.43
CA ILE A 332 -12.08 -0.17 -20.97
C ILE A 332 -11.47 -1.45 -20.41
N ALA A 333 -11.81 -2.61 -20.98
CA ALA A 333 -11.40 -3.90 -20.44
C ALA A 333 -9.88 -4.04 -20.45
N SER A 334 -9.37 -4.51 -19.32
CA SER A 334 -7.99 -4.92 -19.12
C SER A 334 -7.85 -6.43 -19.33
N ARG A 335 -6.61 -6.88 -19.43
CA ARG A 335 -6.31 -8.31 -19.52
C ARG A 335 -6.75 -9.06 -18.26
N ASP A 336 -6.71 -8.39 -17.11
CA ASP A 336 -7.12 -8.97 -15.83
C ASP A 336 -8.65 -9.09 -15.72
N ASP A 337 -9.42 -8.16 -16.29
CA ASP A 337 -10.89 -8.27 -16.32
C ASP A 337 -11.35 -9.54 -17.04
N LEU A 338 -10.70 -9.86 -18.17
CA LEU A 338 -10.94 -11.10 -18.90
C LEU A 338 -10.56 -12.35 -18.08
N LYS A 339 -9.54 -12.24 -17.21
CA LYS A 339 -9.11 -13.32 -16.33
C LYS A 339 -10.11 -13.54 -15.19
N TYR A 340 -10.66 -12.46 -14.64
CA TYR A 340 -11.72 -12.52 -13.63
C TYR A 340 -13.04 -13.08 -14.17
N CYS A 341 -13.29 -12.95 -15.48
CA CYS A 341 -14.41 -13.60 -16.16
C CYS A 341 -14.26 -15.13 -16.31
N GLY A 342 -13.18 -15.72 -15.78
CA GLY A 342 -12.93 -17.17 -15.86
C GLY A 342 -12.60 -17.65 -17.28
N ILE A 343 -12.12 -16.77 -18.16
CA ILE A 343 -11.77 -17.13 -19.53
C ILE A 343 -10.45 -17.92 -19.52
N ARG A 344 -10.47 -19.09 -20.16
CA ARG A 344 -9.29 -19.96 -20.28
C ARG A 344 -8.16 -19.25 -21.03
N GLY A 345 -6.93 -19.41 -20.57
CA GLY A 345 -5.76 -18.64 -21.02
C GLY A 345 -5.58 -18.56 -22.54
N GLY A 346 -5.83 -19.65 -23.28
CA GLY A 346 -5.74 -19.66 -24.74
C GLY A 346 -6.78 -18.75 -25.42
N MET A 347 -8.01 -18.74 -24.92
CA MET A 347 -9.09 -17.89 -25.43
C MET A 347 -8.90 -16.43 -25.00
N LEU A 348 -8.41 -16.21 -23.77
CA LEU A 348 -8.05 -14.90 -23.26
C LEU A 348 -7.00 -14.21 -24.13
N CYS A 349 -5.94 -14.92 -24.52
CA CYS A 349 -4.90 -14.38 -25.40
C CYS A 349 -5.44 -14.00 -26.79
N ARG A 350 -6.36 -14.80 -27.36
CA ARG A 350 -6.98 -14.53 -28.67
C ARG A 350 -7.87 -13.29 -28.64
N ILE A 351 -8.73 -13.20 -27.62
CA ILE A 351 -9.60 -12.04 -27.40
C ILE A 351 -8.74 -10.79 -27.18
N TRP A 352 -7.74 -10.87 -26.30
CA TRP A 352 -6.85 -9.74 -26.00
C TRP A 352 -6.04 -9.27 -27.23
N ALA A 353 -5.56 -10.19 -28.06
CA ALA A 353 -4.87 -9.83 -29.30
C ALA A 353 -5.77 -9.02 -30.24
N LYS A 354 -7.04 -9.43 -30.39
CA LYS A 354 -8.02 -8.71 -31.22
C LYS A 354 -8.44 -7.37 -30.63
N ILE A 355 -8.58 -7.27 -29.30
CA ILE A 355 -8.81 -5.98 -28.61
C ILE A 355 -7.64 -5.04 -28.88
N LYS A 356 -6.39 -5.53 -28.76
CA LYS A 356 -5.19 -4.72 -29.00
C LYS A 356 -5.12 -4.22 -30.44
N SER A 357 -5.37 -5.07 -31.43
CA SER A 357 -5.43 -4.66 -32.84
C SER A 357 -6.55 -3.65 -33.11
N ALA A 358 -7.72 -3.80 -32.48
CA ALA A 358 -8.81 -2.84 -32.62
C ALA A 358 -8.46 -1.45 -32.04
N ARG A 359 -7.72 -1.41 -30.93
CA ARG A 359 -7.20 -0.17 -30.33
C ARG A 359 -6.14 0.49 -31.20
N GLU A 360 -5.26 -0.29 -31.81
CA GLU A 360 -4.23 0.21 -32.74
C GLU A 360 -4.86 0.82 -34.00
N VAL A 361 -5.87 0.17 -34.60
CA VAL A 361 -6.61 0.71 -35.76
C VAL A 361 -7.38 1.98 -35.39
N HIS A 362 -8.01 2.04 -34.21
CA HIS A 362 -8.72 3.23 -33.75
C HIS A 362 -7.78 4.41 -33.47
N ASN A 363 -6.63 4.16 -32.84
CA ASN A 363 -5.62 5.21 -32.58
C ASN A 363 -4.93 5.68 -33.87
N GLY A 364 -4.70 4.78 -34.84
CA GLY A 364 -4.19 5.13 -36.16
C GLY A 364 -5.19 5.95 -36.99
N SER A 365 -6.48 5.66 -36.89
CA SER A 365 -7.52 6.40 -37.61
C SER A 365 -7.80 7.80 -37.03
N ARG A 366 -7.39 8.08 -35.78
CA ARG A 366 -7.46 9.42 -35.16
C ARG A 366 -6.22 10.28 -35.45
N ALA A 367 -5.16 9.68 -35.99
CA ALA A 367 -3.94 10.37 -36.41
C ALA A 367 -3.96 10.84 -37.88
N HIS A 368 -4.96 10.41 -38.68
CA HIS A 368 -5.18 10.90 -40.04
C HIS A 368 -6.59 11.49 -40.19
N GLY A 369 -6.70 12.78 -39.85
CA GLY A 369 -7.77 13.70 -40.26
C GLY A 369 -7.13 14.99 -40.78
N PRO A 370 -7.76 15.68 -41.74
CA PRO A 370 -7.14 16.13 -42.99
C PRO A 370 -6.36 17.44 -42.82
N LEU A 371 -5.15 17.48 -43.38
CA LEU A 371 -4.38 18.70 -43.61
C LEU A 371 -4.02 18.76 -45.11
N ASP A 372 -4.74 19.65 -45.78
CA ASP A 372 -4.37 20.48 -46.92
C ASP A 372 -4.01 19.83 -48.26
N ASP A 373 -5.06 19.74 -49.10
CA ASP A 373 -4.99 20.13 -50.51
C ASP A 373 -4.47 21.58 -50.61
N ILE A 374 -3.20 21.75 -50.93
CA ILE A 374 -2.68 22.94 -51.62
C ILE A 374 -1.82 22.46 -52.78
N GLN A 375 -2.50 22.15 -53.88
CA GLN A 375 -2.24 22.69 -55.22
C GLN A 375 -0.78 23.09 -55.52
N GLU A 376 0.02 22.15 -56.01
CA GLU A 376 1.11 22.45 -56.93
C GLU A 376 0.74 21.87 -58.29
N ASP A 377 0.25 22.76 -59.16
CA ASP A 377 0.16 22.49 -60.59
C ASP A 377 1.05 23.46 -61.36
N THR A 378 1.92 22.84 -62.15
CA THR A 378 2.42 23.30 -63.45
C THR A 378 3.64 24.24 -63.49
N VAL A 379 4.77 23.59 -63.76
CA VAL A 379 5.86 24.11 -64.59
C VAL A 379 5.39 24.12 -66.06
N LEU A 380 5.45 25.32 -66.66
CA LEU A 380 5.44 25.76 -68.08
C LEU A 380 4.31 26.71 -68.48
#